data_AF-A0A958P280-F1
#
_entry.id   AF-A0A958P280-F1
#
_cell.length_a   1.000
_cell.length_b   1.000
_cell.length_c   1.000
_cell.angle_alpha   90.00
_cell.angle_beta   90.00
_cell.angle_gamma   90.00
#
_symmetry.space_group_name_H-M   'P 1'
#
loop_
_entity.id
_entity.type
_entity.pdbx_description
1 polymer ?
#
loop_
_entity_poly.entity_id
_entity_poly.type
_entity_poly.pdbx_seq_one_letter_code
_entity_poly.pdbx_strand_id
1 'polypeptide(L)'
;MYFSGKVTYSAYNFLVRNSSDIEGLYELTDISTELIKDPTCWIDAKNVEQFLEVVDKEFGHLSPDKPLITRIGHSCYELRSWGVLDSVLKMMQDPQDIFGQPQKFLSYFISPAPPVANVQRKKDSVGFDLPLSPEEYPYFAEFLKASLEGLPQYTGKQLAYVKWNHTRLEISWNEAQETLFEKQSEDVNIKPELIRSLIQYLEEAQSDIEQKKRELMVKDQQIEDLKNQSMTSKEMQKHVEQQVIVENMRSQFYRLFDYMGRASQLVTLLVKQDRKDRQVQEAMRRVDWENITQSLPQLREKLINEVEGLVQKNQESFIETSKSTTAEEVSSSLNNLTL
;
A
#
# COMPACT_ATOMS: atom_id res chain seq x y z
N MET A 1 -15.47 -6.88 6.45
CA MET A 1 -14.20 -7.46 5.94
C MET A 1 -13.61 -6.42 5.00
N TYR A 2 -12.29 -6.27 4.98
CA TYR A 2 -11.62 -5.30 4.12
C TYR A 2 -10.68 -6.01 3.16
N PHE A 3 -10.65 -5.53 1.92
CA PHE A 3 -9.68 -5.95 0.91
C PHE A 3 -8.60 -4.90 0.74
N SER A 4 -7.39 -5.34 0.39
CA SER A 4 -6.25 -4.44 0.23
C SER A 4 -6.41 -3.58 -1.03
N GLY A 5 -6.02 -2.30 -0.91
CA GLY A 5 -5.90 -1.38 -2.05
C GLY A 5 -4.91 -1.87 -3.12
N LYS A 6 -4.10 -2.90 -2.86
CA LYS A 6 -3.31 -3.60 -3.90
C LYS A 6 -4.17 -4.09 -5.05
N VAL A 7 -5.41 -4.51 -4.77
CA VAL A 7 -6.33 -5.02 -5.79
C VAL A 7 -6.79 -3.90 -6.71
N THR A 8 -7.32 -2.82 -6.14
CA THR A 8 -7.76 -1.63 -6.88
C THR A 8 -6.59 -0.97 -7.61
N TYR A 9 -5.42 -0.90 -6.98
CA TYR A 9 -4.21 -0.35 -7.57
C TYR A 9 -3.66 -1.20 -8.73
N SER A 10 -3.70 -2.54 -8.62
CA SER A 10 -3.36 -3.44 -9.73
C SER A 10 -4.27 -3.21 -10.94
N ALA A 11 -5.59 -3.13 -10.73
CA ALA A 11 -6.53 -2.85 -11.80
C ALA A 11 -6.30 -1.47 -12.42
N TYR A 12 -6.14 -0.43 -11.60
CA TYR A 12 -5.81 0.91 -12.05
C TYR A 12 -4.54 0.95 -12.91
N ASN A 13 -3.44 0.37 -12.42
CA ASN A 13 -2.18 0.34 -13.16
C ASN A 13 -2.28 -0.44 -14.47
N PHE A 14 -3.07 -1.52 -14.48
CA PHE A 14 -3.33 -2.25 -15.70
C PHE A 14 -4.05 -1.39 -16.73
N LEU A 15 -5.12 -0.69 -16.32
CA LEU A 15 -5.87 0.21 -17.21
C LEU A 15 -5.01 1.37 -17.70
N VAL A 16 -4.23 2.03 -16.85
CA VAL A 16 -3.30 3.11 -17.25
C VAL A 16 -2.31 2.64 -18.32
N ARG A 17 -1.85 1.38 -18.26
CA ARG A 17 -0.91 0.83 -19.24
C ARG A 17 -1.55 0.41 -20.55
N ASN A 18 -2.83 0.02 -20.54
CA ASN A 18 -3.50 -0.62 -21.67
C ASN A 18 -4.63 0.23 -22.29
N SER A 19 -5.03 1.32 -21.64
CA SER A 19 -6.08 2.23 -22.10
C SER A 19 -5.59 3.68 -22.00
N SER A 20 -5.95 4.50 -22.98
CA SER A 20 -5.59 5.93 -23.02
C SER A 20 -6.60 6.82 -22.29
N ASP A 21 -7.77 6.29 -21.93
CA ASP A 21 -8.83 7.02 -21.25
C ASP A 21 -9.31 6.24 -20.02
N ILE A 22 -8.99 6.78 -18.85
CA ILE A 22 -9.38 6.28 -17.53
C ILE A 22 -10.17 7.34 -16.75
N GLU A 23 -10.48 8.49 -17.36
CA GLU A 23 -11.06 9.64 -16.65
C GLU A 23 -12.47 9.31 -16.15
N GLY A 24 -13.23 8.52 -16.90
CA GLY A 24 -14.56 8.04 -16.50
C GLY A 24 -14.56 7.00 -15.37
N LEU A 25 -13.43 6.34 -15.06
CA LEU A 25 -13.40 5.30 -14.03
C LEU A 25 -13.74 5.87 -12.64
N TYR A 26 -13.30 7.09 -12.35
CA TYR A 26 -13.50 7.71 -11.04
C TYR A 26 -14.94 8.17 -10.80
N GLU A 27 -15.69 8.44 -11.87
CA GLU A 27 -17.09 8.86 -11.78
C GLU A 27 -18.03 7.67 -11.59
N LEU A 28 -17.56 6.46 -11.89
CA LEU A 28 -18.35 5.24 -11.86
C LEU A 28 -18.21 4.45 -10.55
N THR A 29 -17.42 4.94 -9.60
CA THR A 29 -17.10 4.21 -8.36
C THR A 29 -17.22 5.13 -7.15
N ASP A 30 -17.77 4.61 -6.06
CA ASP A 30 -17.87 5.34 -4.78
C ASP A 30 -16.52 5.42 -4.01
N ILE A 31 -15.47 4.79 -4.53
CA ILE A 31 -14.13 4.80 -3.94
C ILE A 31 -13.42 6.09 -4.35
N SER A 32 -12.85 6.81 -3.39
CA SER A 32 -12.06 8.00 -3.71
C SER A 32 -10.84 7.66 -4.56
N THR A 33 -10.49 8.59 -5.45
CA THR A 33 -9.36 8.42 -6.40
C THR A 33 -8.03 8.20 -5.68
N GLU A 34 -7.87 8.77 -4.49
CA GLU A 34 -6.70 8.59 -3.63
C GLU A 34 -6.60 7.14 -3.12
N LEU A 35 -7.73 6.55 -2.72
CA LEU A 35 -7.77 5.16 -2.24
C LEU A 35 -7.54 4.15 -3.37
N ILE A 36 -8.06 4.40 -4.57
CA ILE A 36 -7.79 3.55 -5.76
C ILE A 36 -6.28 3.51 -6.06
N LYS A 37 -5.59 4.64 -5.88
CA LYS A 37 -4.16 4.80 -6.18
C LYS A 37 -3.23 4.39 -5.04
N ASP A 38 -3.75 4.08 -3.85
CA ASP A 38 -2.96 3.71 -2.68
C ASP A 38 -2.97 2.19 -2.44
N PRO A 39 -1.87 1.45 -2.75
CA PRO A 39 -1.77 0.01 -2.50
C PRO A 39 -1.68 -0.36 -1.00
N THR A 40 -1.55 0.61 -0.10
CA THR A 40 -1.44 0.39 1.34
C THR A 40 -2.76 0.57 2.09
N CYS A 41 -3.79 1.05 1.39
CA CYS A 41 -5.10 1.24 1.98
C CYS A 41 -5.85 -0.09 2.18
N TRP A 42 -6.88 -0.04 3.04
CA TRP A 42 -7.83 -1.13 3.26
C TRP A 42 -9.20 -0.57 2.91
N ILE A 43 -9.91 -1.25 2.01
CA ILE A 43 -11.17 -0.78 1.44
C ILE A 43 -12.26 -1.81 1.78
N ASP A 44 -13.48 -1.37 2.03
CA ASP A 44 -14.60 -2.29 2.29
C ASP A 44 -14.74 -3.29 1.15
N ALA A 45 -14.93 -4.58 1.49
CA ALA A 45 -14.98 -5.66 0.53
C ALA A 45 -16.05 -5.44 -0.56
N LYS A 46 -17.21 -4.88 -0.20
CA LYS A 46 -18.28 -4.60 -1.17
C LYS A 46 -17.89 -3.52 -2.16
N ASN A 47 -17.21 -2.48 -1.69
CA ASN A 47 -16.77 -1.38 -2.55
C ASN A 47 -15.71 -1.87 -3.55
N VAL A 48 -14.75 -2.70 -3.10
CA VAL A 48 -13.76 -3.30 -4.00
C VAL A 48 -14.42 -4.22 -5.02
N GLU A 49 -15.41 -5.02 -4.60
CA GLU A 49 -16.14 -5.90 -5.49
C GLU A 49 -16.90 -5.13 -6.59
N GLN A 50 -17.64 -4.09 -6.20
CA GLN A 50 -18.33 -3.19 -7.13
C GLN A 50 -17.35 -2.49 -8.08
N PHE A 51 -16.20 -2.04 -7.57
CA PHE A 51 -15.16 -1.45 -8.38
C PHE A 51 -14.65 -2.44 -9.45
N LEU A 52 -14.36 -3.69 -9.07
CA LEU A 52 -13.90 -4.70 -10.02
C LEU A 52 -14.98 -5.06 -11.05
N GLU A 53 -16.25 -5.09 -10.63
CA GLU A 53 -17.39 -5.28 -11.54
C GLU A 53 -17.46 -4.17 -12.60
N VAL A 54 -17.35 -2.91 -12.19
CA VAL A 54 -17.33 -1.74 -13.10
C VAL A 54 -16.14 -1.83 -14.06
N VAL A 55 -14.96 -2.16 -13.54
CA VAL A 55 -13.76 -2.33 -14.36
C VAL A 55 -13.96 -3.40 -15.43
N ASP A 56 -14.50 -4.56 -15.07
CA ASP A 56 -14.74 -5.65 -16.01
C ASP A 56 -15.82 -5.31 -17.04
N LYS A 57 -16.88 -4.59 -16.65
CA LYS A 57 -17.96 -4.16 -17.57
C LYS A 57 -17.51 -3.12 -18.59
N GLU A 58 -16.86 -2.05 -18.13
CA GLU A 58 -16.49 -0.92 -18.99
C GLU A 58 -15.24 -1.22 -19.83
N PHE A 59 -14.26 -1.91 -19.23
CA PHE A 59 -12.96 -2.15 -19.85
C PHE A 59 -12.75 -3.59 -20.30
N GLY A 60 -13.76 -4.46 -20.18
CA GLY A 60 -13.68 -5.88 -20.56
C GLY A 60 -13.21 -6.13 -21.99
N HIS A 61 -13.50 -5.18 -22.91
CA HIS A 61 -13.05 -5.21 -24.29
C HIS A 61 -11.52 -5.24 -24.45
N LEU A 62 -10.75 -4.81 -23.44
CA LEU A 62 -9.29 -4.90 -23.44
C LEU A 62 -8.79 -6.35 -23.35
N SER A 63 -9.64 -7.29 -22.96
CA SER A 63 -9.32 -8.71 -22.79
C SER A 63 -10.36 -9.60 -23.48
N PRO A 64 -10.29 -9.80 -24.81
CA PRO A 64 -11.29 -10.58 -25.54
C PRO A 64 -11.26 -12.08 -25.21
N ASP A 65 -10.11 -12.62 -24.79
CA ASP A 65 -9.91 -14.06 -24.64
C ASP A 65 -10.26 -14.61 -23.25
N LYS A 66 -10.36 -13.74 -22.25
CA LYS A 66 -10.62 -14.09 -20.84
C LYS A 66 -11.13 -12.89 -20.06
N PRO A 67 -11.84 -13.08 -18.93
CA PRO A 67 -12.28 -11.97 -18.08
C PRO A 67 -11.13 -11.03 -17.76
N LEU A 68 -11.41 -9.71 -17.75
CA LEU A 68 -10.37 -8.71 -17.58
C LEU A 68 -9.69 -8.86 -16.22
N ILE A 69 -10.47 -9.19 -15.18
CA ILE A 69 -9.96 -9.41 -13.84
C ILE A 69 -8.94 -10.54 -13.78
N THR A 70 -9.19 -11.66 -14.48
CA THR A 70 -8.22 -12.76 -14.62
C THR A 70 -6.94 -12.28 -15.29
N ARG A 71 -7.02 -11.39 -16.28
CA ARG A 71 -5.84 -10.83 -16.95
C ARG A 71 -5.07 -9.90 -16.02
N ILE A 72 -5.74 -9.04 -15.27
CA ILE A 72 -5.12 -8.15 -14.28
C ILE A 72 -4.36 -8.97 -13.23
N GLY A 73 -4.98 -10.02 -12.69
CA GLY A 73 -4.35 -10.92 -11.71
C GLY A 73 -3.06 -11.55 -12.23
N HIS A 74 -3.09 -12.12 -13.44
CA HIS A 74 -1.89 -12.68 -14.09
C HIS A 74 -0.80 -11.63 -14.36
N SER A 75 -1.18 -10.39 -14.65
CA SER A 75 -0.22 -9.32 -14.94
C SER A 75 0.41 -8.70 -13.68
N CYS A 76 0.01 -9.07 -12.46
CA CYS A 76 0.50 -8.45 -11.23
C CYS A 76 2.04 -8.44 -11.11
N TYR A 77 2.70 -9.50 -11.58
CA TYR A 77 4.17 -9.59 -11.59
C TYR A 77 4.85 -8.49 -12.41
N GLU A 78 4.24 -8.08 -13.54
CA GLU A 78 4.74 -7.02 -14.43
C GLU A 78 4.31 -5.64 -13.96
N LEU A 79 3.12 -5.56 -13.37
CA LEU A 79 2.54 -4.31 -12.89
C LEU A 79 3.29 -3.76 -11.68
N ARG A 80 3.95 -4.62 -10.88
CA ARG A 80 4.66 -4.25 -9.63
C ARG A 80 3.77 -3.46 -8.67
N SER A 81 2.52 -3.91 -8.55
CA SER A 81 1.45 -3.19 -7.87
C SER A 81 1.30 -3.59 -6.39
N TRP A 82 2.07 -4.56 -5.90
CA TRP A 82 2.00 -5.01 -4.52
C TRP A 82 3.10 -4.42 -3.63
N GLY A 83 4.00 -3.61 -4.22
CA GLY A 83 5.00 -2.84 -3.50
C GLY A 83 6.08 -3.74 -2.92
N VAL A 84 6.25 -3.73 -1.60
CA VAL A 84 7.30 -4.52 -0.95
C VAL A 84 7.08 -6.02 -1.13
N LEU A 85 5.82 -6.48 -1.23
CA LEU A 85 5.50 -7.88 -1.50
C LEU A 85 6.11 -8.33 -2.84
N ASP A 86 6.14 -7.48 -3.87
CA ASP A 86 6.80 -7.80 -5.14
C ASP A 86 8.30 -8.07 -4.96
N SER A 87 8.97 -7.28 -4.11
CA SER A 87 10.39 -7.47 -3.82
C SER A 87 10.64 -8.75 -3.04
N VAL A 88 9.80 -9.06 -2.05
CA VAL A 88 9.90 -10.31 -1.28
C VAL A 88 9.73 -11.51 -2.20
N LEU A 89 8.68 -11.53 -3.03
CA LEU A 89 8.40 -12.63 -3.95
C LEU A 89 9.56 -12.86 -4.95
N LYS A 90 10.24 -11.79 -5.40
CA LYS A 90 11.44 -11.91 -6.27
C LYS A 90 12.68 -12.45 -5.56
N MET A 91 12.76 -12.32 -4.23
CA MET A 91 13.86 -12.85 -3.44
C MET A 91 13.66 -14.32 -3.06
N MET A 92 12.48 -14.89 -3.32
CA MET A 92 12.19 -16.29 -3.05
C MET A 92 12.80 -17.16 -4.15
N GLN A 93 13.41 -18.28 -3.75
CA GLN A 93 14.06 -19.20 -4.68
C GLN A 93 13.06 -20.20 -5.28
N ASP A 94 12.08 -20.64 -4.48
CA ASP A 94 11.08 -21.60 -4.91
C ASP A 94 9.63 -21.11 -4.68
N PRO A 95 8.72 -21.29 -5.67
CA PRO A 95 7.32 -20.95 -5.48
C PRO A 95 6.63 -21.76 -4.38
N GLN A 96 7.17 -22.94 -4.05
CA GLN A 96 6.67 -23.79 -2.97
C GLN A 96 6.72 -23.08 -1.62
N ASP A 97 7.72 -22.22 -1.41
CA ASP A 97 7.87 -21.44 -0.18
C ASP A 97 6.74 -20.40 -0.06
N ILE A 98 6.25 -19.88 -1.19
CA ILE A 98 5.11 -18.93 -1.23
C ILE A 98 3.84 -19.65 -0.78
N PHE A 99 3.60 -20.85 -1.33
CA PHE A 99 2.43 -21.67 -0.99
C PHE A 99 2.56 -22.40 0.36
N GLY A 100 3.75 -22.40 0.95
CA GLY A 100 4.00 -23.01 2.26
C GLY A 100 3.21 -22.32 3.39
N GLN A 101 2.93 -21.03 3.27
CA GLN A 101 2.21 -20.25 4.28
C GLN A 101 1.05 -19.45 3.66
N PRO A 102 -0.02 -20.11 3.18
CA PRO A 102 -1.09 -19.46 2.45
C PRO A 102 -1.80 -18.38 3.28
N GLN A 103 -1.95 -18.60 4.59
CA GLN A 103 -2.54 -17.60 5.49
C GLN A 103 -1.75 -16.29 5.52
N LYS A 104 -0.41 -16.36 5.54
CA LYS A 104 0.44 -15.17 5.51
C LYS A 104 0.36 -14.45 4.16
N PHE A 105 0.28 -15.20 3.07
CA PHE A 105 0.07 -14.58 1.76
C PHE A 105 -1.28 -13.84 1.71
N LEU A 106 -2.35 -14.50 2.17
CA LEU A 106 -3.69 -13.95 2.16
C LEU A 106 -3.86 -12.73 3.07
N SER A 107 -3.10 -12.63 4.17
CA SER A 107 -3.13 -11.46 5.05
C SER A 107 -2.65 -10.17 4.37
N TYR A 108 -1.94 -10.25 3.24
CA TYR A 108 -1.61 -9.06 2.44
C TYR A 108 -2.81 -8.50 1.65
N PHE A 109 -3.86 -9.31 1.47
CA PHE A 109 -5.02 -8.98 0.63
C PHE A 109 -6.33 -8.90 1.41
N ILE A 110 -6.45 -9.57 2.55
CA ILE A 110 -7.70 -9.68 3.32
C ILE A 110 -7.44 -9.31 4.78
N SER A 111 -8.26 -8.39 5.32
CA SER A 111 -8.23 -7.98 6.72
C SER A 111 -9.61 -8.09 7.38
N PRO A 112 -9.73 -8.70 8.57
CA PRO A 112 -8.68 -9.41 9.30
C PRO A 112 -8.21 -10.66 8.53
N ALA A 113 -6.99 -11.13 8.82
CA ALA A 113 -6.41 -12.29 8.14
C ALA A 113 -7.36 -13.50 8.23
N PRO A 114 -7.76 -14.10 7.09
CA PRO A 114 -8.76 -15.15 7.10
C PRO A 114 -8.18 -16.41 7.74
N PRO A 115 -8.96 -17.12 8.58
CA PRO A 115 -8.49 -18.38 9.14
C PRO A 115 -8.39 -19.41 8.01
N VAL A 116 -7.19 -19.94 7.79
CA VAL A 116 -6.97 -21.01 6.81
C VAL A 116 -7.06 -22.36 7.53
N ALA A 117 -7.93 -23.23 7.04
CA ALA A 117 -8.15 -24.57 7.59
C ALA A 117 -7.71 -25.67 6.61
N ASN A 118 -7.57 -26.91 7.13
CA ASN A 118 -7.38 -28.12 6.33
C ASN A 118 -6.27 -28.05 5.27
N VAL A 119 -5.14 -27.45 5.63
CA VAL A 119 -3.96 -27.33 4.75
C VAL A 119 -3.39 -28.71 4.46
N GLN A 120 -3.48 -29.14 3.20
CA GLN A 120 -2.89 -30.35 2.67
C GLN A 120 -1.72 -29.97 1.77
N ARG A 121 -0.51 -30.32 2.19
CA ARG A 121 0.71 -30.08 1.42
C ARG A 121 1.13 -31.37 0.73
N LYS A 122 1.29 -31.32 -0.58
CA LYS A 122 1.90 -32.36 -1.41
C LYS A 122 3.15 -31.76 -2.06
N LYS A 123 3.93 -32.60 -2.73
CA LYS A 123 5.16 -32.19 -3.42
C LYS A 123 4.90 -31.09 -4.47
N ASP A 124 3.84 -31.25 -5.25
CA ASP A 124 3.54 -30.40 -6.41
C ASP A 124 2.21 -29.66 -6.28
N SER A 125 1.62 -29.67 -5.08
CA SER A 125 0.36 -28.98 -4.82
C SER A 125 0.14 -28.64 -3.35
N VAL A 126 -0.62 -27.58 -3.12
CA VAL A 126 -1.13 -27.19 -1.81
C VAL A 126 -2.63 -26.97 -1.92
N GLY A 127 -3.39 -27.61 -1.05
CA GLY A 127 -4.83 -27.40 -0.90
C GLY A 127 -5.18 -26.87 0.49
N PHE A 128 -6.08 -25.91 0.60
CA PHE A 128 -6.54 -25.38 1.87
C PHE A 128 -7.95 -24.80 1.77
N ASP A 129 -8.60 -24.63 2.91
CA ASP A 129 -9.94 -24.05 2.98
C ASP A 129 -9.85 -22.59 3.43
N LEU A 130 -10.51 -21.72 2.67
CA LEU A 130 -10.63 -20.29 2.89
C LEU A 130 -12.11 -19.94 3.12
N PRO A 131 -12.49 -19.27 4.22
CA PRO A 131 -13.87 -18.85 4.48
C PRO A 131 -14.23 -17.61 3.65
N LEU A 132 -14.03 -17.70 2.34
CA LEU A 132 -14.43 -16.70 1.36
C LEU A 132 -15.10 -17.47 0.22
N SER A 133 -16.37 -17.18 -0.02
CA SER A 133 -17.11 -17.81 -1.10
C SER A 133 -16.97 -16.99 -2.39
N PRO A 134 -16.58 -17.61 -3.53
CA PRO A 134 -16.67 -16.99 -4.85
C PRO A 134 -18.08 -16.54 -5.22
N GLU A 135 -19.11 -17.00 -4.51
CA GLU A 135 -20.50 -16.55 -4.72
C GLU A 135 -20.75 -15.17 -4.10
N GLU A 136 -20.02 -14.82 -3.03
CA GLU A 136 -20.16 -13.54 -2.33
C GLU A 136 -19.28 -12.45 -2.95
N TYR A 137 -18.06 -12.81 -3.38
CA TYR A 137 -17.09 -11.90 -3.99
C TYR A 137 -16.48 -12.52 -5.27
N PRO A 138 -17.27 -12.70 -6.36
CA PRO A 138 -16.82 -13.36 -7.58
C PRO A 138 -15.61 -12.70 -8.26
N TYR A 139 -15.59 -11.38 -8.37
CA TYR A 139 -14.51 -10.65 -9.03
C TYR A 139 -13.23 -10.65 -8.17
N PHE A 140 -13.35 -10.43 -6.86
CA PHE A 140 -12.19 -10.54 -5.98
C PHE A 140 -11.63 -11.97 -5.93
N ALA A 141 -12.49 -12.99 -5.88
CA ALA A 141 -12.07 -14.39 -5.90
C ALA A 141 -11.34 -14.73 -7.21
N GLU A 142 -11.85 -14.28 -8.35
CA GLU A 142 -11.20 -14.47 -9.65
C GLU A 142 -9.85 -13.72 -9.72
N PHE A 143 -9.77 -12.49 -9.21
CA PHE A 143 -8.52 -11.74 -9.11
C PHE A 143 -7.48 -12.50 -8.28
N LEU A 144 -7.87 -12.96 -7.09
CA LEU A 144 -6.98 -13.64 -6.16
C LEU A 144 -6.55 -15.00 -6.71
N LYS A 145 -7.46 -15.74 -7.34
CA LYS A 145 -7.15 -16.99 -8.06
C LYS A 145 -6.08 -16.75 -9.13
N ALA A 146 -6.30 -15.80 -10.05
CA ALA A 146 -5.36 -15.49 -11.12
C ALA A 146 -4.02 -14.95 -10.57
N SER A 147 -4.06 -14.23 -9.47
CA SER A 147 -2.86 -13.77 -8.76
C SER A 147 -2.05 -14.95 -8.20
N LEU A 148 -2.71 -15.95 -7.61
CA LEU A 148 -2.08 -17.19 -7.13
C LEU A 148 -1.49 -18.02 -8.28
N GLU A 149 -2.18 -18.08 -9.42
CA GLU A 149 -1.68 -18.71 -10.66
C GLU A 149 -0.39 -18.02 -11.16
N GLY A 150 -0.33 -16.69 -11.03
CA GLY A 150 0.82 -15.86 -11.43
C GLY A 150 2.05 -15.92 -10.52
N LEU A 151 1.93 -16.40 -9.28
CA LEU A 151 3.03 -16.35 -8.30
C LEU A 151 4.34 -17.03 -8.76
N PRO A 152 4.34 -18.19 -9.43
CA PRO A 152 5.59 -18.80 -9.88
C PRO A 152 6.35 -17.97 -10.92
N GLN A 153 5.70 -17.00 -11.59
CA GLN A 153 6.37 -16.11 -12.54
C GLN A 153 7.41 -15.20 -11.85
N TYR A 154 7.25 -14.92 -10.55
CA TYR A 154 8.25 -14.18 -9.77
C TYR A 154 9.59 -14.91 -9.64
N THR A 155 9.57 -16.25 -9.72
CA THR A 155 10.76 -17.11 -9.73
C THR A 155 11.10 -17.63 -11.13
N GLY A 156 10.51 -17.04 -12.18
CA GLY A 156 10.75 -17.43 -13.57
C GLY A 156 10.11 -18.75 -14.01
N LYS A 157 9.20 -19.35 -13.21
CA LYS A 157 8.48 -20.58 -13.56
C LYS A 157 7.15 -20.27 -14.26
N GLN A 158 6.55 -21.29 -14.90
CA GLN A 158 5.25 -21.20 -15.57
C GLN A 158 4.10 -20.98 -14.58
N LEU A 159 2.95 -20.50 -15.08
CA LEU A 159 1.74 -20.31 -14.27
C LEU A 159 1.36 -21.60 -13.52
N ALA A 160 1.02 -21.45 -12.25
CA ALA A 160 0.38 -22.52 -11.49
C ALA A 160 -1.07 -22.70 -11.96
N TYR A 161 -1.63 -23.86 -11.66
CA TYR A 161 -3.03 -24.15 -11.90
C TYR A 161 -3.81 -24.08 -10.58
N VAL A 162 -4.80 -23.20 -10.49
CA VAL A 162 -5.60 -23.02 -9.28
C VAL A 162 -7.05 -23.43 -9.51
N LYS A 163 -7.54 -24.33 -8.67
CA LYS A 163 -8.96 -24.68 -8.56
C LYS A 163 -9.52 -24.06 -7.30
N TRP A 164 -10.65 -23.37 -7.43
CA TRP A 164 -11.38 -22.81 -6.29
C TRP A 164 -12.82 -23.32 -6.35
N ASN A 165 -13.16 -24.24 -5.44
CA ASN A 165 -14.48 -24.84 -5.36
C ASN A 165 -15.10 -24.52 -4.00
N HIS A 166 -16.13 -23.66 -3.98
CA HIS A 166 -16.74 -23.12 -2.76
C HIS A 166 -15.67 -22.50 -1.85
N THR A 167 -15.32 -23.15 -0.74
CA THR A 167 -14.32 -22.68 0.21
C THR A 167 -12.94 -23.29 -0.01
N ARG A 168 -12.80 -24.32 -0.86
CA ARG A 168 -11.55 -25.05 -1.01
C ARG A 168 -10.75 -24.56 -2.21
N LEU A 169 -9.53 -24.13 -1.92
CA LEU A 169 -8.50 -23.73 -2.88
C LEU A 169 -7.49 -24.86 -3.04
N GLU A 170 -7.21 -25.24 -4.29
CA GLU A 170 -6.17 -26.21 -4.63
C GLU A 170 -5.25 -25.62 -5.70
N ILE A 171 -3.99 -25.48 -5.35
CA ILE A 171 -2.94 -24.91 -6.18
C ILE A 171 -2.03 -26.06 -6.60
N SER A 172 -1.82 -26.25 -7.89
CA SER A 172 -0.93 -27.26 -8.45
C SER A 172 0.09 -26.61 -9.37
N TRP A 173 1.37 -26.87 -9.14
CA TRP A 173 2.46 -26.43 -10.00
C TRP A 173 3.15 -27.68 -10.53
N ASN A 174 2.82 -28.10 -11.74
CA ASN A 174 3.47 -29.26 -12.34
C ASN A 174 4.77 -28.79 -13.01
N GLU A 175 5.92 -29.33 -12.61
CA GLU A 175 7.24 -29.03 -13.19
C GLU A 175 7.42 -29.60 -14.62
N ALA A 176 6.37 -30.18 -15.21
CA ALA A 176 6.41 -30.97 -16.43
C ALA A 176 6.59 -30.19 -17.75
N GLN A 177 7.02 -28.93 -17.71
CA GLN A 177 7.52 -28.24 -18.91
C GLN A 177 8.91 -27.68 -18.65
N GLU A 178 9.90 -28.37 -19.20
CA GLU A 178 11.23 -27.82 -19.45
C GLU A 178 11.05 -26.49 -20.18
N THR A 179 11.43 -25.40 -19.54
CA THR A 179 11.71 -24.15 -20.23
C THR A 179 12.83 -24.45 -21.23
N LEU A 180 12.48 -24.56 -22.51
CA LEU A 180 13.39 -24.73 -23.66
C LEU A 180 14.47 -23.63 -23.77
N PHE A 181 14.40 -22.62 -22.89
CA PHE A 181 15.40 -21.58 -22.71
C PHE A 181 15.78 -21.51 -21.23
N GLU A 182 16.90 -22.14 -20.87
CA GLU A 182 17.66 -21.75 -19.68
C GLU A 182 18.13 -20.31 -19.87
N LYS A 183 17.32 -19.34 -19.45
CA LYS A 183 17.88 -18.05 -19.05
C LYS A 183 18.60 -18.33 -17.75
N GLN A 184 19.93 -18.41 -17.83
CA GLN A 184 20.85 -18.42 -16.70
C GLN A 184 20.35 -17.44 -15.63
N SER A 185 19.71 -17.97 -14.60
CA SER A 185 19.50 -17.24 -13.37
C SER A 185 20.89 -17.01 -12.82
N GLU A 186 21.35 -15.76 -12.82
CA GLU A 186 22.48 -15.38 -11.98
C GLU A 186 22.13 -15.85 -10.57
N ASP A 187 22.90 -16.80 -10.03
CA ASP A 187 22.77 -17.28 -8.66
C ASP A 187 22.97 -16.09 -7.72
N VAL A 188 21.87 -15.43 -7.35
CA VAL A 188 21.90 -14.40 -6.32
C VAL A 188 22.05 -15.15 -5.00
N ASN A 189 23.30 -15.33 -4.59
CA ASN A 189 23.69 -15.97 -3.34
C ASN A 189 23.32 -15.06 -2.14
N ILE A 190 22.02 -14.99 -1.84
CA ILE A 190 21.50 -14.28 -0.67
C ILE A 190 21.46 -15.27 0.50
N LYS A 191 22.14 -14.92 1.58
CA LYS A 191 22.17 -15.74 2.80
C LYS A 191 20.74 -15.87 3.36
N PRO A 192 20.25 -17.09 3.68
CA PRO A 192 18.90 -17.32 4.21
C PRO A 192 18.58 -16.52 5.49
N GLU A 193 19.59 -16.19 6.29
CA GLU A 193 19.42 -15.36 7.49
C GLU A 193 19.04 -13.90 7.17
N LEU A 194 19.48 -13.39 6.02
CA LEU A 194 19.17 -12.03 5.58
C LEU A 194 17.70 -11.94 5.11
N ILE A 195 17.18 -13.02 4.51
CA ILE A 195 15.77 -13.14 4.14
C ILE A 195 14.91 -13.24 5.41
N ARG A 196 15.33 -14.03 6.40
CA ARG A 196 14.61 -14.14 7.69
C ARG A 196 14.59 -12.81 8.44
N SER A 197 15.69 -12.06 8.47
CA SER A 197 15.72 -10.76 9.11
C SER A 197 14.89 -9.72 8.35
N LEU A 198 14.95 -9.69 7.02
CA LEU A 198 14.09 -8.82 6.20
C LEU A 198 12.61 -9.12 6.39
N ILE A 199 12.23 -10.40 6.51
CA ILE A 199 10.86 -10.81 6.83
C ILE A 199 10.47 -10.34 8.22
N GLN A 200 11.34 -10.52 9.23
CA GLN A 200 11.06 -10.09 10.60
C GLN A 200 10.94 -8.55 10.72
N TYR A 201 11.81 -7.80 10.05
CA TYR A 201 11.71 -6.34 9.98
C TYR A 201 10.45 -5.88 9.22
N LEU A 202 9.98 -6.65 8.23
CA LEU A 202 8.71 -6.40 7.56
C LEU A 202 7.51 -6.71 8.46
N GLU A 203 7.58 -7.78 9.24
CA GLU A 203 6.56 -8.15 10.23
C GLU A 203 6.44 -7.03 11.29
N GLU A 204 7.56 -6.50 11.78
CA GLU A 204 7.59 -5.37 12.72
C GLU A 204 7.06 -4.08 12.06
N ALA A 205 7.53 -3.73 10.86
CA ALA A 205 7.08 -2.53 10.17
C ALA A 205 5.59 -2.58 9.78
N GLN A 206 5.06 -3.74 9.37
CA GLN A 206 3.64 -3.91 9.09
C GLN A 206 2.80 -3.87 10.37
N SER A 207 3.24 -4.53 11.44
CA SER A 207 2.57 -4.49 12.73
C SER A 207 2.48 -3.05 13.26
N ASP A 208 3.58 -2.28 13.18
CA ASP A 208 3.62 -0.88 13.59
C ASP A 208 2.71 0.00 12.74
N ILE A 209 2.65 -0.24 11.42
CA ILE A 209 1.73 0.45 10.52
C ILE A 209 0.28 0.11 10.87
N GLU A 210 -0.06 -1.14 11.13
CA GLU A 210 -1.41 -1.57 11.51
C GLU A 210 -1.84 -1.02 12.87
N GLN A 211 -0.91 -0.95 13.83
CA GLN A 211 -1.15 -0.34 15.13
C GLN A 211 -1.40 1.16 14.98
N LYS A 212 -0.54 1.88 14.26
CA LYS A 212 -0.74 3.31 14.00
C LYS A 212 -1.99 3.61 13.20
N LYS A 213 -2.38 2.72 12.28
CA LYS A 213 -3.60 2.88 11.48
C LYS A 213 -4.86 2.63 12.32
N ARG A 214 -4.83 1.69 13.26
CA ARG A 214 -5.90 1.52 14.27
C ARG A 214 -6.00 2.75 15.18
N GLU A 215 -4.88 3.29 15.63
CA GLU A 215 -4.86 4.52 16.42
C GLU A 215 -5.41 5.71 15.62
N LEU A 216 -5.05 5.85 14.34
CA LEU A 216 -5.61 6.88 13.47
C LEU A 216 -7.11 6.71 13.26
N MET A 217 -7.60 5.49 13.02
CA MET A 217 -9.03 5.24 12.83
C MET A 217 -9.85 5.59 14.09
N VAL A 218 -9.32 5.30 15.28
CA VAL A 218 -9.96 5.70 16.55
C VAL A 218 -9.95 7.23 16.70
N LYS A 219 -8.86 7.90 16.31
CA LYS A 219 -8.78 9.37 16.35
C LYS A 219 -9.66 10.04 15.31
N ASP A 220 -9.79 9.48 14.11
CA ASP A 220 -10.66 10.00 13.05
C ASP A 220 -12.13 9.86 13.45
N GLN A 221 -12.51 8.74 14.08
CA GLN A 221 -13.84 8.56 14.65
C GLN A 221 -14.12 9.61 15.76
N GLN A 222 -13.14 9.87 16.63
CA GLN A 222 -13.24 10.92 17.66
C GLN A 222 -13.35 12.32 17.04
N ILE A 223 -12.60 12.60 15.98
CA ILE A 223 -12.67 13.87 15.24
C ILE A 223 -14.03 14.03 14.59
N GLU A 224 -14.59 12.97 14.00
CA GLU A 224 -15.90 12.99 13.36
C GLU A 224 -17.04 13.18 14.38
N ASP A 225 -16.95 12.52 15.54
CA ASP A 225 -17.88 12.70 16.66
C ASP A 225 -17.80 14.14 17.22
N LEU A 226 -16.60 14.71 17.34
CA LEU A 226 -16.40 16.10 17.76
C LEU A 226 -16.87 17.11 16.69
N LYS A 227 -16.70 16.79 15.41
CA LYS A 227 -17.14 17.63 14.28
C LYS A 227 -18.67 17.63 14.14
N ASN A 228 -19.32 16.51 14.43
CA ASN A 228 -20.78 16.39 14.50
C ASN A 228 -21.37 17.14 15.71
N GLN A 229 -20.59 17.31 16.79
CA GLN A 229 -20.98 18.12 17.95
C GLN A 229 -20.72 19.63 17.77
N SER A 230 -19.88 20.03 16.81
CA SER A 230 -19.47 21.42 16.58
C SER A 230 -19.86 21.91 15.18
N MET A 231 -21.16 21.93 14.88
CA MET A 231 -21.68 22.60 13.67
C MET A 231 -22.15 24.02 13.97
N THR A 232 -21.20 24.95 14.13
CA THR A 232 -21.40 26.33 13.66
C THR A 232 -20.07 26.97 13.25
N SER A 233 -20.09 27.65 12.10
CA SER A 233 -19.13 28.63 11.60
C SER A 233 -18.11 28.16 10.53
N LYS A 234 -18.23 28.81 9.36
CA LYS A 234 -17.42 28.65 8.14
C LYS A 234 -15.92 29.01 8.33
N GLU A 235 -15.55 29.55 9.48
CA GLU A 235 -14.15 29.86 9.83
C GLU A 235 -13.37 28.62 10.29
N MET A 236 -14.05 27.62 10.86
CA MET A 236 -13.42 26.37 11.31
C MET A 236 -12.98 25.49 10.13
N GLN A 237 -13.72 25.55 9.01
CA GLN A 237 -13.44 24.76 7.81
C GLN A 237 -12.14 25.18 7.11
N LYS A 238 -11.83 26.48 7.14
CA LYS A 238 -10.59 27.04 6.57
C LYS A 238 -9.35 26.74 7.43
N HIS A 239 -9.52 26.72 8.76
CA HIS A 239 -8.47 26.30 9.70
C HIS A 239 -8.16 24.80 9.60
N VAL A 240 -9.19 23.96 9.44
CA VAL A 240 -9.01 22.50 9.24
C VAL A 240 -8.27 22.21 7.94
N GLU A 241 -8.61 22.87 6.82
CA GLU A 241 -7.88 22.73 5.56
C GLU A 241 -6.40 23.15 5.69
N GLN A 242 -6.11 24.28 6.34
CA GLN A 242 -4.73 24.70 6.57
C GLN A 242 -3.96 23.73 7.48
N GLN A 243 -4.61 23.15 8.48
CA GLN A 243 -3.99 22.18 9.38
C GLN A 243 -3.68 20.87 8.66
N VAL A 244 -4.57 20.39 7.79
CA VAL A 244 -4.35 19.22 6.94
C VAL A 244 -3.18 19.45 5.97
N ILE A 245 -3.07 20.65 5.38
CA ILE A 245 -1.96 21.01 4.49
C ILE A 245 -0.62 20.98 5.24
N VAL A 246 -0.54 21.57 6.44
CA VAL A 246 0.71 21.61 7.22
C VAL A 246 1.12 20.23 7.72
N GLU A 247 0.16 19.39 8.14
CA GLU A 247 0.44 18.00 8.51
C GLU A 247 0.88 17.14 7.31
N ASN A 248 0.29 17.36 6.13
CA ASN A 248 0.74 16.73 4.90
C ASN A 248 2.15 17.17 4.50
N MET A 249 2.48 18.45 4.62
CA MET A 249 3.85 18.95 4.40
C MET A 249 4.84 18.31 5.36
N ARG A 250 4.49 18.22 6.65
CA ARG A 250 5.33 17.54 7.67
C ARG A 250 5.61 16.09 7.30
N SER A 251 4.58 15.34 6.93
CA SER A 251 4.67 13.95 6.48
C SER A 251 5.56 13.81 5.22
N GLN A 252 5.41 14.70 4.25
CA GLN A 252 6.23 14.71 3.04
C GLN A 252 7.69 15.05 3.32
N PHE A 253 7.98 15.97 4.25
CA PHE A 253 9.36 16.25 4.66
C PHE A 253 10.01 15.06 5.36
N TYR A 254 9.31 14.38 6.28
CA TYR A 254 9.86 13.17 6.90
C TYR A 254 10.16 12.07 5.86
N ARG A 255 9.27 11.87 4.88
CA ARG A 255 9.51 10.92 3.78
C ARG A 255 10.69 11.34 2.91
N LEU A 256 10.81 12.62 2.57
CA LEU A 256 11.94 13.14 1.79
C LEU A 256 13.27 12.94 2.52
N PHE A 257 13.32 13.25 3.83
CA PHE A 257 14.53 13.04 4.63
C PHE A 257 14.87 11.57 4.83
N ASP A 258 13.88 10.68 4.92
CA ASP A 258 14.11 9.23 4.93
C ASP A 258 14.69 8.75 3.59
N TYR A 259 14.11 9.16 2.46
CA TYR A 259 14.66 8.84 1.14
C TYR A 259 16.08 9.37 0.95
N MET A 260 16.37 10.60 1.40
CA MET A 260 17.72 11.16 1.34
C MET A 260 18.70 10.45 2.29
N GLY A 261 18.24 10.03 3.47
CA GLY A 261 19.02 9.21 4.40
C GLY A 261 19.39 7.84 3.80
N ARG A 262 18.43 7.17 3.17
CA ARG A 262 18.64 5.88 2.48
C ARG A 262 19.54 6.02 1.26
N ALA A 263 19.37 7.08 0.48
CA ALA A 263 20.29 7.39 -0.62
C ALA A 263 21.72 7.60 -0.10
N SER A 264 21.88 8.24 1.06
CA SER A 264 23.17 8.42 1.72
C SER A 264 23.80 7.14 2.23
N GLN A 265 23.00 6.23 2.79
CA GLN A 265 23.44 4.92 3.20
C GLN A 265 23.84 4.05 2.00
N LEU A 266 23.06 4.07 0.91
CA LEU A 266 23.36 3.36 -0.34
C LEU A 266 24.67 3.85 -0.96
N VAL A 267 24.86 5.16 -1.08
CA VAL A 267 26.13 5.74 -1.57
C VAL A 267 27.28 5.36 -0.65
N THR A 268 27.10 5.40 0.68
CA THR A 268 28.13 5.01 1.65
C THR A 268 28.49 3.51 1.54
N LEU A 269 27.51 2.64 1.31
CA LEU A 269 27.73 1.20 1.10
C LEU A 269 28.46 0.92 -0.22
N LEU A 270 28.09 1.61 -1.30
CA LEU A 270 28.77 1.53 -2.60
C LEU A 270 30.24 1.99 -2.48
N VAL A 271 30.51 3.02 -1.68
CA VAL A 271 31.87 3.51 -1.39
C VAL A 271 32.67 2.56 -0.50
N LYS A 272 32.02 1.87 0.46
CA LYS A 272 32.65 0.89 1.37
C LYS A 272 32.95 -0.46 0.72
N GLN A 273 32.22 -0.85 -0.32
CA GLN A 273 32.44 -2.10 -1.07
C GLN A 273 33.55 -2.02 -2.13
N ASP A 274 34.40 -0.98 -2.06
CA ASP A 274 35.51 -0.70 -2.97
C ASP A 274 35.10 -0.59 -4.46
N ARG A 275 33.80 -0.45 -4.74
CA ARG A 275 33.24 -0.14 -6.06
C ARG A 275 33.30 1.37 -6.33
N LYS A 276 34.47 1.97 -6.13
CA LYS A 276 34.77 3.36 -6.51
C LYS A 276 35.03 3.44 -8.01
N ASP A 277 34.03 3.09 -8.81
CA ASP A 277 34.14 3.26 -10.24
C ASP A 277 34.17 4.77 -10.58
N ARG A 278 34.89 5.16 -11.64
CA ARG A 278 35.14 6.57 -11.98
C ARG A 278 33.84 7.35 -12.24
N GLN A 279 32.79 6.63 -12.65
CA GLN A 279 31.43 7.16 -12.83
C GLN A 279 30.72 7.48 -11.51
N VAL A 280 30.94 6.69 -10.45
CA VAL A 280 30.34 6.92 -9.13
C VAL A 280 30.94 8.16 -8.48
N GLN A 281 32.25 8.36 -8.61
CA GLN A 281 32.92 9.56 -8.11
C GLN A 281 32.46 10.83 -8.82
N GLU A 282 32.26 10.76 -10.13
CA GLU A 282 31.76 11.90 -10.93
C GLU A 282 30.29 12.21 -10.61
N ALA A 283 29.44 11.19 -10.40
CA ALA A 283 28.06 11.39 -9.96
C ALA A 283 27.98 12.00 -8.56
N MET A 284 28.82 11.56 -7.62
CA MET A 284 28.92 12.15 -6.28
C MET A 284 29.39 13.61 -6.31
N ARG A 285 30.34 13.94 -7.20
CA ARG A 285 30.79 15.32 -7.40
C ARG A 285 29.70 16.22 -8.00
N ARG A 286 28.94 15.73 -8.99
CA ARG A 286 27.85 16.51 -9.62
C ARG A 286 26.71 16.88 -8.67
N VAL A 287 26.53 16.08 -7.63
CA VAL A 287 25.46 16.25 -6.64
C VAL A 287 25.99 16.96 -5.38
N ASP A 288 27.24 17.44 -5.38
CA ASP A 288 27.91 18.04 -4.22
C ASP A 288 27.71 17.21 -2.95
N TRP A 289 27.99 15.91 -3.08
CA TRP A 289 27.70 14.91 -2.06
C TRP A 289 28.23 15.26 -0.66
N GLU A 290 29.42 15.85 -0.62
CA GLU A 290 30.08 16.25 0.62
C GLU A 290 29.32 17.37 1.33
N ASN A 291 28.79 18.33 0.57
CA ASN A 291 27.96 19.41 1.08
C ASN A 291 26.58 18.89 1.53
N ILE A 292 25.96 17.97 0.78
CA ILE A 292 24.70 17.33 1.19
C ILE A 292 24.89 16.56 2.50
N THR A 293 25.94 15.76 2.63
CA THR A 293 26.17 14.95 3.84
C THR A 293 26.37 15.81 5.08
N GLN A 294 27.00 16.99 4.95
CA GLN A 294 27.23 17.92 6.05
C GLN A 294 26.04 18.84 6.35
N SER A 295 25.33 19.32 5.33
CA SER A 295 24.25 20.30 5.48
C SER A 295 22.88 19.67 5.73
N LEU A 296 22.63 18.45 5.27
CA LEU A 296 21.32 17.80 5.35
C LEU A 296 20.83 17.59 6.79
N PRO A 297 21.65 17.15 7.77
CA PRO A 297 21.20 17.01 9.15
C PRO A 297 20.76 18.35 9.76
N GLN A 298 21.51 19.42 9.49
CA GLN A 298 21.21 20.77 9.98
C GLN A 298 19.97 21.36 9.30
N LEU A 299 19.83 21.14 7.99
CA LEU A 299 18.67 21.56 7.22
C LEU A 299 17.40 20.82 7.65
N ARG A 300 17.53 19.52 7.97
CA ARG A 300 16.45 18.71 8.53
C ARG A 300 15.95 19.26 9.85
N GLU A 301 16.84 19.51 10.80
CA GLU A 301 16.44 20.07 12.10
C GLU A 301 15.79 21.44 11.94
N LYS A 302 16.37 22.32 11.10
CA LYS A 302 15.81 23.65 10.87
C LYS A 302 14.41 23.61 10.26
N LEU A 303 14.19 22.78 9.23
CA LEU A 303 12.89 22.66 8.57
C LEU A 303 11.84 21.97 9.43
N ILE A 304 12.23 20.94 10.20
CA ILE A 304 11.32 20.30 11.16
C ILE A 304 10.90 21.31 12.24
N ASN A 305 11.86 22.07 12.80
CA ASN A 305 11.56 23.08 13.82
C ASN A 305 10.69 24.23 13.28
N GLU A 306 10.88 24.65 12.02
CA GLU A 306 10.03 25.65 11.37
C GLU A 306 8.61 25.12 11.14
N VAL A 307 8.46 23.87 10.69
CA VAL A 307 7.14 23.24 10.49
C VAL A 307 6.45 22.98 11.82
N GLU A 308 7.15 22.52 12.85
CA GLU A 308 6.61 22.36 14.21
C GLU A 308 6.19 23.71 14.80
N GLY A 309 6.97 24.77 14.58
CA GLY A 309 6.60 26.12 14.98
C GLY A 309 5.34 26.64 14.26
N LEU A 310 5.13 26.28 12.99
CA LEU A 310 3.90 26.59 12.25
C LEU A 310 2.70 25.78 12.75
N VAL A 311 2.89 24.50 13.07
CA VAL A 311 1.85 23.66 13.71
C VAL A 311 1.44 24.26 15.05
N GLN A 312 2.41 24.69 15.87
CA GLN A 312 2.15 25.23 17.20
C GLN A 312 1.46 26.61 17.15
N LYS A 313 1.89 27.51 16.26
CA LYS A 313 1.21 28.79 16.02
C LYS A 313 -0.21 28.62 15.48
N ASN A 314 -0.45 27.62 14.64
CA ASN A 314 -1.80 27.30 14.14
C ASN A 314 -2.69 26.71 15.25
N GLN A 315 -2.12 25.98 16.21
CA GLN A 315 -2.85 25.50 17.40
C GLN A 315 -3.16 26.64 18.38
N GLU A 316 -2.22 27.55 18.62
CA GLU A 316 -2.39 28.69 19.53
C GLU A 316 -3.42 29.70 19.01
N SER A 317 -3.37 30.03 17.72
CA SER A 317 -4.39 30.90 17.07
C SER A 317 -5.80 30.29 17.11
N PHE A 318 -5.92 28.97 17.01
CA PHE A 318 -7.20 28.28 17.17
C PHE A 318 -7.74 28.39 18.62
N ILE A 319 -6.88 28.28 19.62
CA ILE A 319 -7.25 28.42 21.04
C ILE A 319 -7.67 29.85 21.39
N GLU A 320 -7.02 30.87 20.83
CA GLU A 320 -7.41 32.27 21.02
C GLU A 320 -8.76 32.60 20.37
N THR A 321 -8.99 32.09 19.15
CA THR A 321 -10.24 32.32 18.42
C THR A 321 -11.43 31.66 19.14
N SER A 322 -11.26 30.43 19.64
CA SER A 322 -12.30 29.70 20.38
C SER A 322 -12.63 30.28 21.77
N LYS A 323 -11.68 30.96 22.43
CA LYS A 323 -11.92 31.73 23.67
C LYS A 323 -12.70 33.02 23.43
N SER A 324 -12.52 33.67 22.29
CA SER A 324 -13.25 34.89 21.91
C SER A 324 -14.73 34.60 21.63
N THR A 325 -15.02 33.51 20.90
CA THR A 325 -16.39 33.12 20.55
C THR A 325 -17.21 32.72 21.78
N THR A 326 -16.60 31.99 22.72
CA THR A 326 -17.25 31.61 23.99
C THR A 326 -17.53 32.81 24.91
N ALA A 327 -16.71 33.86 24.88
CA ALA A 327 -16.96 35.08 25.65
C ALA A 327 -18.14 35.91 25.09
N GLU A 328 -18.31 35.96 23.77
CA GLU A 328 -19.45 36.65 23.12
C GLU A 328 -20.77 35.88 23.28
N GLU A 329 -20.75 34.55 23.23
CA GLU A 329 -21.94 33.70 23.45
C GLU A 329 -22.45 33.76 24.90
N VAL A 330 -21.54 33.83 25.89
CA VAL A 330 -21.92 33.99 27.30
C VAL A 330 -22.48 35.39 27.59
N SER A 331 -21.91 36.44 26.97
CA SER A 331 -22.38 37.82 27.14
C SER A 331 -23.74 38.07 26.48
N SER A 332 -23.99 37.49 25.30
CA SER A 332 -25.29 37.56 24.62
C SER A 332 -26.39 36.75 25.32
N SER A 333 -26.04 35.61 25.94
CA SER A 333 -26.97 34.82 26.74
C SER A 333 -27.38 35.51 28.06
N LEU A 334 -26.47 36.29 28.66
CA LEU A 334 -26.76 37.05 29.88
C LEU A 334 -27.65 38.29 29.63
N ASN A 335 -27.56 38.91 28.44
CA ASN A 335 -28.42 40.06 28.10
C ASN A 335 -29.87 39.68 27.74
N ASN A 336 -30.13 38.42 27.39
CA ASN A 336 -31.47 37.93 27.09
C ASN A 336 -32.26 37.45 28.32
N LEU A 337 -31.65 37.44 29.52
CA LEU A 337 -32.27 37.03 30.78
C LEU A 337 -32.68 38.21 31.69
N THR A 338 -32.43 39.46 31.27
CA THR A 338 -32.69 40.68 32.05
C THR A 338 -33.73 41.63 31.43
N LEU A 339 -34.61 41.13 30.55
CA LEU A 339 -35.74 41.90 29.98
C LEU A 339 -37.10 41.30 30.35
#